data_AF-A0A8J5V953-F1
#
_entry.id   AF-A0A8J5V953-F1
#
_cell.length_a   1.000
_cell.length_b   1.000
_cell.length_c   1.000
_cell.angle_alpha   90.00
_cell.angle_beta   90.00
_cell.angle_gamma   90.00
#
_symmetry.space_group_name_H-M   'P 1'
#
loop_
_entity.id
_entity.type
_entity.pdbx_description
1 polymer ?
#
loop_
_entity_poly.entity_id
_entity_poly.type
_entity_poly.pdbx_seq_one_letter_code
_entity_poly.pdbx_strand_id
1 'polypeptide(L)'
;MIVFRYPPNGTLYEHLHDGEGCQLSWHMRMKIAISITYTLRYLHTDMQPPFAIAALTSSSVYLTEDFSPKVRLIWRFLDVQANTFAFGVILLELISGRPSLAKDTGDLVDWARKHLDQTNEFSKFLDPKLNNTNHENLGIICNVVNMCIDPNPSRRPSMNMIAAILEEGIDTSAATILRNSSLAWVEAELAIS
;
A
#
# COMPACT_ATOMS: atom_id res chain seq x y z
N MET A 1 7.98 26.26 -16.62
CA MET A 1 7.84 26.13 -15.16
C MET A 1 6.61 25.28 -14.91
N ILE A 2 6.78 23.99 -14.59
CA ILE A 2 5.66 23.09 -14.32
C ILE A 2 5.33 23.21 -12.84
N VAL A 3 4.22 23.87 -12.54
CA VAL A 3 3.67 23.94 -11.18
C VAL A 3 2.83 22.69 -10.98
N PHE A 4 3.43 21.63 -10.43
CA PHE A 4 2.64 20.51 -9.94
C PHE A 4 1.82 21.00 -8.76
N ARG A 5 0.49 20.81 -8.81
CA ARG A 5 -0.34 20.97 -7.61
C ARG A 5 0.11 19.93 -6.61
N TYR A 6 0.74 20.38 -5.53
CA TYR A 6 1.04 19.54 -4.38
C TYR A 6 -0.28 18.94 -3.87
N PRO A 7 -0.38 17.61 -3.71
CA PRO A 7 -1.60 16.98 -3.20
C PRO A 7 -1.94 17.57 -1.83
N PRO A 8 -3.11 18.19 -1.65
CA PRO A 8 -3.36 19.04 -0.49
C PRO A 8 -3.52 18.26 0.81
N ASN A 9 -3.82 16.96 0.74
CA ASN A 9 -4.02 16.13 1.93
C ASN A 9 -2.70 15.60 2.51
N GLY A 10 -1.55 15.81 1.85
CA GLY A 10 -0.27 15.29 2.35
C GLY A 10 -0.08 13.79 2.04
N THR A 11 0.68 13.10 2.87
CA THR A 11 1.13 11.71 2.66
C THR A 11 0.29 10.70 3.45
N LEU A 12 0.35 9.44 3.02
CA LEU A 12 -0.27 8.34 3.76
C LEU A 12 0.32 8.20 5.16
N TYR A 13 1.63 8.43 5.31
CA TYR A 13 2.32 8.39 6.60
C TYR A 13 1.70 9.37 7.62
N GLU A 14 1.49 10.62 7.22
CA GLU A 14 0.93 11.67 8.08
C GLU A 14 -0.46 11.31 8.60
N HIS A 15 -1.30 10.69 7.76
CA HIS A 15 -2.64 10.24 8.13
C HIS A 15 -2.66 9.04 9.08
N LEU A 16 -1.63 8.18 9.04
CA LEU A 16 -1.54 7.00 9.90
C LEU A 16 -0.88 7.32 11.24
N HIS A 17 0.11 8.21 11.27
CA HIS A 17 1.02 8.34 12.41
C HIS A 17 1.05 9.73 13.07
N ASP A 18 0.98 10.82 12.29
CA ASP A 18 1.24 12.17 12.81
C ASP A 18 0.00 12.84 13.41
N GLY A 19 -1.20 12.28 13.22
CA GLY A 19 -2.45 12.75 13.87
C GLY A 19 -2.97 14.12 13.38
N GLU A 20 -2.23 14.79 12.51
CA GLU A 20 -2.60 16.06 11.86
C GLU A 20 -3.66 15.87 10.74
N GLY A 21 -3.90 14.62 10.31
CA GLY A 21 -4.89 14.27 9.29
C GLY A 21 -6.20 13.67 9.85
N CYS A 22 -7.25 13.67 9.03
CA CYS A 22 -8.47 12.91 9.35
C CYS A 22 -8.13 11.41 9.43
N GLN A 23 -8.52 10.76 10.52
CA GLN A 23 -8.20 9.35 10.72
C GLN A 23 -8.88 8.49 9.64
N LEU A 24 -8.08 7.77 8.85
CA LEU A 24 -8.59 6.92 7.78
C LEU A 24 -9.34 5.72 8.36
N SER A 25 -10.61 5.56 7.97
CA SER A 25 -11.43 4.38 8.30
C SER A 25 -10.88 3.12 7.64
N TRP A 26 -11.22 1.94 8.18
CA TRP A 26 -10.82 0.65 7.60
C TRP A 26 -11.13 0.56 6.10
N HIS A 27 -12.36 0.92 5.73
CA HIS A 27 -12.80 0.94 4.33
C HIS A 27 -11.91 1.81 3.46
N MET A 28 -11.50 2.98 3.95
CA MET A 28 -10.63 3.87 3.18
C MET A 28 -9.22 3.34 3.04
N ARG A 29 -8.67 2.76 4.12
CA ARG A 29 -7.36 2.10 4.10
C ARG A 29 -7.32 0.96 3.08
N MET A 30 -8.39 0.15 3.00
CA MET A 30 -8.48 -0.95 2.03
C MET A 30 -8.57 -0.44 0.59
N LYS A 31 -9.32 0.63 0.36
CA LYS A 31 -9.38 1.27 -0.96
C LYS A 31 -8.02 1.81 -1.41
N ILE A 32 -7.27 2.44 -0.50
CA ILE A 32 -5.91 2.92 -0.77
C ILE A 32 -4.99 1.74 -1.10
N ALA A 33 -5.01 0.68 -0.28
CA ALA A 33 -4.23 -0.54 -0.51
C ALA A 33 -4.49 -1.12 -1.92
N ILE A 34 -5.75 -1.33 -2.28
CA ILE A 34 -6.16 -1.84 -3.59
C ILE A 34 -5.67 -0.93 -4.72
N SER A 35 -5.81 0.40 -4.56
CA SER A 35 -5.39 1.37 -5.57
C SER A 35 -3.86 1.36 -5.79
N ILE A 36 -3.08 1.21 -4.72
CA ILE A 36 -1.62 1.03 -4.80
C ILE A 36 -1.27 -0.28 -5.52
N THR A 37 -1.97 -1.39 -5.20
CA THR A 37 -1.77 -2.67 -5.88
C THR A 37 -1.94 -2.55 -7.38
N TYR A 38 -3.03 -1.92 -7.83
CA TYR A 38 -3.28 -1.74 -9.26
C TYR A 38 -2.27 -0.82 -9.94
N THR A 39 -1.86 0.24 -9.25
CA THR A 39 -0.81 1.14 -9.75
C THR A 39 0.48 0.37 -9.99
N LEU A 40 0.90 -0.46 -9.04
CA LEU A 40 2.09 -1.29 -9.17
C LEU A 40 1.92 -2.39 -10.22
N ARG A 41 0.73 -3.02 -10.31
CA ARG A 41 0.40 -3.98 -11.36
C ARG A 41 0.57 -3.39 -12.75
N TYR A 42 0.01 -2.21 -12.98
CA TYR A 42 0.10 -1.47 -14.24
C TYR A 42 1.55 -1.14 -14.60
N LEU A 43 2.31 -0.59 -13.64
CA LEU A 43 3.72 -0.27 -13.84
C LEU A 43 4.59 -1.51 -14.13
N HIS A 44 4.31 -2.64 -13.48
CA HIS A 44 5.14 -3.84 -13.61
C HIS A 44 4.78 -4.70 -14.83
N THR A 45 3.51 -4.67 -15.26
CA THR A 45 2.96 -5.64 -16.22
C THR A 45 2.47 -4.99 -17.51
N ASP A 46 1.74 -3.87 -17.40
CA ASP A 46 1.04 -3.27 -18.53
C ASP A 46 1.94 -2.27 -19.29
N MET A 47 2.94 -1.71 -18.60
CA MET A 47 3.92 -0.79 -19.17
C MET A 47 5.02 -1.49 -19.99
N GLN A 48 5.39 -0.88 -21.10
CA GLN A 48 6.48 -1.32 -22.00
C GLN A 48 7.45 -0.16 -22.25
N PRO A 49 8.69 -0.20 -21.70
CA PRO A 49 9.24 -1.23 -20.79
C PRO A 49 8.61 -1.17 -19.39
N PRO A 50 8.71 -2.24 -18.58
CA PRO A 50 8.18 -2.26 -17.22
C PRO A 50 8.94 -1.29 -16.30
N PHE A 51 8.23 -0.78 -15.29
CA PHE A 51 8.72 0.23 -14.34
C PHE A 51 8.63 -0.25 -12.89
N ALA A 52 9.65 0.12 -12.10
CA ALA A 52 9.62 0.01 -10.64
C ALA A 52 9.68 1.41 -10.00
N ILE A 53 9.17 1.54 -8.78
CA ILE A 53 9.10 2.80 -8.04
C ILE A 53 10.28 2.81 -7.09
N ALA A 54 11.18 3.77 -7.23
CA ALA A 54 12.28 3.88 -6.28
C ALA A 54 11.77 4.36 -4.91
N ALA A 55 12.21 3.69 -3.84
CA ALA A 55 11.91 4.06 -2.45
C ALA A 55 10.41 4.15 -2.12
N LEU A 56 9.63 3.18 -2.62
CA LEU A 56 8.22 3.03 -2.26
C LEU A 56 8.06 2.87 -0.73
N THR A 57 7.43 3.86 -0.12
CA THR A 57 7.11 3.94 1.32
C THR A 57 5.79 4.70 1.50
N SER A 58 5.16 4.64 2.68
CA SER A 58 3.96 5.44 2.98
C SER A 58 4.19 6.95 2.87
N SER A 59 5.41 7.44 3.11
CA SER A 59 5.79 8.85 2.89
C SER A 59 5.93 9.24 1.42
N SER A 60 6.05 8.26 0.50
CA SER A 60 6.08 8.49 -0.95
C SER A 60 4.71 8.40 -1.63
N VAL A 61 3.68 8.01 -0.87
CA VAL A 61 2.29 7.93 -1.33
C VAL A 61 1.56 9.18 -0.85
N TYR A 62 1.24 10.08 -1.77
CA TYR A 62 0.45 11.26 -1.51
C TYR A 62 -1.04 10.97 -1.69
N LEU A 63 -1.89 11.65 -0.95
CA LEU A 63 -3.34 11.53 -1.10
C LEU A 63 -3.87 12.80 -1.77
N THR A 64 -4.61 12.63 -2.86
CA THR A 64 -5.33 13.73 -3.54
C THR A 64 -6.54 14.16 -2.73
N GLU A 65 -7.28 15.18 -3.18
CA GLU A 65 -8.50 15.69 -2.52
C GLU A 65 -9.57 14.60 -2.32
N ASP A 66 -9.67 13.68 -3.28
CA ASP A 66 -10.53 12.49 -3.25
C ASP A 66 -9.88 11.28 -2.55
N PHE A 67 -8.70 11.47 -1.93
CA PHE A 67 -7.87 10.44 -1.29
C PHE A 67 -7.41 9.32 -2.23
N SER A 68 -7.32 9.60 -3.53
CA SER A 68 -6.65 8.71 -4.48
C SER A 68 -5.15 8.73 -4.21
N PRO A 69 -4.49 7.57 -4.12
CA PRO A 69 -3.06 7.52 -3.92
C PRO A 69 -2.31 7.97 -5.18
N LYS A 70 -1.50 9.00 -5.03
CA LYS A 70 -0.53 9.44 -6.01
C LYS A 70 0.87 9.05 -5.56
N VAL A 71 1.48 8.10 -6.26
CA VAL A 71 2.83 7.64 -5.94
C VAL A 71 3.84 8.46 -6.74
N ARG A 72 4.87 8.97 -6.06
CA ARG A 72 5.97 9.68 -6.73
C ARG A 72 6.78 8.69 -7.57
N LEU A 73 6.84 8.90 -8.88
CA LEU A 73 7.58 8.02 -9.79
C LEU A 73 9.03 8.52 -9.94
N ILE A 74 9.99 7.75 -9.43
CA ILE A 74 11.42 8.01 -9.61
C ILE A 74 12.03 6.84 -10.37
N TRP A 75 12.58 7.13 -11.54
CA TRP A 75 13.29 6.17 -12.41
C TRP A 75 14.49 5.57 -11.69
N ARG A 76 14.50 4.25 -11.52
CA ARG A 76 15.66 3.50 -11.04
C ARG A 76 15.63 2.08 -11.61
N PHE A 77 16.76 1.37 -11.51
CA PHE A 77 16.88 -0.03 -11.88
C PHE A 77 15.64 -0.84 -11.47
N LEU A 78 15.12 -1.64 -12.41
CA LEU A 78 13.89 -2.42 -12.25
C LEU A 78 14.05 -3.42 -11.10
N ASP A 79 13.48 -3.10 -9.94
CA ASP A 79 13.38 -3.99 -8.80
C ASP A 79 11.91 -4.16 -8.38
N VAL A 80 11.20 -4.96 -9.18
CA VAL A 80 9.80 -5.30 -8.93
C VAL A 80 9.61 -6.03 -7.59
N GLN A 81 10.64 -6.76 -7.13
CA GLN A 81 10.57 -7.51 -5.87
C GLN A 81 10.77 -6.63 -4.64
N ALA A 82 11.54 -5.55 -4.74
CA ALA A 82 11.57 -4.50 -3.73
C ALA A 82 10.23 -3.77 -3.63
N ASN A 83 9.57 -3.50 -4.76
CA ASN A 83 8.23 -2.94 -4.78
C ASN A 83 7.21 -3.85 -4.08
N THR A 84 7.22 -5.15 -4.38
CA THR A 84 6.34 -6.12 -3.71
C THR A 84 6.58 -6.15 -2.19
N PHE A 85 7.85 -6.14 -1.76
CA PHE A 85 8.19 -6.09 -0.34
C PHE A 85 7.70 -4.80 0.33
N ALA A 86 7.99 -3.65 -0.28
CA ALA A 86 7.55 -2.34 0.20
C ALA A 86 6.02 -2.24 0.30
N PHE A 87 5.29 -2.81 -0.66
CA PHE A 87 3.84 -2.90 -0.59
C PHE A 87 3.36 -3.71 0.62
N GLY A 88 4.00 -4.85 0.93
CA GLY A 88 3.72 -5.63 2.13
C GLY A 88 3.92 -4.84 3.43
N VAL A 89 4.95 -3.99 3.48
CA VAL A 89 5.19 -3.08 4.61
C VAL A 89 4.10 -2.01 4.70
N ILE A 90 3.70 -1.39 3.58
CA ILE A 90 2.61 -0.40 3.57
C ILE A 90 1.28 -1.05 4.02
N LEU A 91 1.00 -2.29 3.63
CA LEU A 91 -0.16 -3.03 4.12
C LEU A 91 -0.12 -3.22 5.64
N LEU A 92 1.04 -3.55 6.21
CA LEU A 92 1.22 -3.63 7.66
C LEU A 92 0.94 -2.30 8.35
N GLU A 93 1.45 -1.20 7.82
CA GLU A 93 1.17 0.15 8.36
C GLU A 93 -0.33 0.47 8.30
N LEU A 94 -0.99 0.16 7.18
CA LEU A 94 -2.43 0.39 6.99
C LEU A 94 -3.28 -0.40 7.98
N ILE A 95 -3.00 -1.69 8.21
CA ILE A 95 -3.82 -2.50 9.11
C ILE A 95 -3.53 -2.21 10.58
N SER A 96 -2.27 -1.99 10.93
CA SER A 96 -1.82 -1.87 12.34
C SER A 96 -1.73 -0.45 12.86
N GLY A 97 -1.69 0.55 11.99
CA GLY A 97 -1.44 1.94 12.36
C GLY A 97 -0.04 2.18 12.94
N ARG A 98 0.86 1.18 12.88
CA ARG A 98 2.23 1.27 13.38
C ARG A 98 3.18 1.68 12.26
N PRO A 99 4.12 2.60 12.50
CA PRO A 99 5.11 2.97 11.48
C PRO A 99 6.10 1.82 11.24
N SER A 100 6.55 1.65 10.00
CA SER A 100 7.53 0.61 9.62
C SER A 100 8.85 0.70 10.36
N LEU A 101 9.29 1.92 10.69
CA LEU A 101 10.48 2.18 11.48
C LEU A 101 10.12 3.00 12.71
N ALA A 102 9.77 2.33 13.81
CA ALA A 102 9.56 2.99 15.10
C ALA A 102 10.80 2.82 15.98
N LYS A 103 11.29 3.90 16.58
CA LYS A 103 12.47 3.87 17.47
C LYS A 103 12.24 3.05 18.76
N ASP A 104 10.98 2.80 19.11
CA ASP A 104 10.52 2.26 20.38
C ASP A 104 9.93 0.84 20.29
N THR A 105 9.39 0.43 19.14
CA THR A 105 8.71 -0.87 18.97
C THR A 105 9.47 -1.91 18.14
N GLY A 106 10.64 -1.56 17.59
CA GLY A 106 11.45 -2.46 16.76
C GLY A 106 10.99 -2.51 15.30
N ASP A 107 11.64 -3.34 14.48
CA ASP A 107 11.29 -3.51 13.06
C ASP A 107 9.88 -4.15 12.94
N LEU A 108 8.95 -3.41 12.33
CA LEU A 108 7.55 -3.83 12.15
C LEU A 108 7.45 -5.18 11.41
N VAL A 109 8.37 -5.44 10.49
CA VAL A 109 8.42 -6.67 9.69
C VAL A 109 8.84 -7.85 10.55
N ASP A 110 9.83 -7.66 11.43
CA ASP A 110 10.27 -8.72 12.35
C ASP A 110 9.20 -9.06 13.39
N TRP A 111 8.47 -8.05 13.87
CA TRP A 111 7.28 -8.26 14.69
C TRP A 111 6.22 -9.04 13.90
N ALA A 112 5.90 -8.61 12.68
CA ALA A 112 4.89 -9.25 11.85
C ALA A 112 5.19 -10.73 11.59
N ARG A 113 6.43 -11.08 11.20
CA ARG A 113 6.82 -12.47 10.94
C ARG A 113 6.57 -13.41 12.11
N LYS A 114 6.80 -12.96 13.35
CA LYS A 114 6.57 -13.78 14.56
C LYS A 114 5.09 -14.10 14.80
N HIS A 115 4.20 -13.23 14.34
CA HIS A 115 2.76 -13.31 14.61
C HIS A 115 1.95 -13.80 13.40
N LEU A 116 2.46 -13.66 12.18
CA LEU A 116 1.79 -14.14 10.96
C LEU A 116 1.72 -15.68 10.86
N ASP A 117 2.68 -16.38 11.48
CA ASP A 117 2.65 -17.84 11.59
C ASP A 117 1.50 -18.35 12.50
N GLN A 118 0.92 -17.47 13.31
CA GLN A 118 -0.11 -17.80 14.28
C GLN A 118 -1.44 -17.15 13.86
N THR A 119 -2.24 -17.88 13.07
CA THR A 119 -3.53 -17.38 12.53
C THR A 119 -4.51 -16.87 13.59
N ASN A 120 -4.43 -17.40 14.82
CA ASN A 120 -5.23 -16.93 15.96
C ASN A 120 -4.84 -15.53 16.48
N GLU A 121 -3.72 -14.97 16.02
CA GLU A 121 -3.19 -13.69 16.49
C GLU A 121 -3.38 -12.54 15.48
N PHE A 122 -4.09 -12.78 14.37
CA PHE A 122 -4.34 -11.74 13.36
C PHE A 122 -5.01 -10.48 13.94
N SER A 123 -5.83 -10.62 14.98
CA SER A 123 -6.42 -9.48 15.69
C SER A 123 -5.40 -8.49 16.26
N LYS A 124 -4.15 -8.93 16.54
CA LYS A 124 -3.08 -8.05 17.02
C LYS A 124 -2.57 -7.07 15.96
N PHE A 125 -2.84 -7.36 14.68
CA PHE A 125 -2.50 -6.49 13.57
C PHE A 125 -3.52 -5.39 13.33
N LEU A 126 -4.63 -5.35 14.08
CA LEU A 126 -5.63 -4.30 13.95
C LEU A 126 -5.20 -3.05 14.72
N ASP A 127 -5.22 -1.93 14.03
CA ASP A 127 -5.05 -0.61 14.62
C ASP A 127 -6.11 -0.38 15.69
N PRO A 128 -5.73 -0.17 16.96
CA PRO A 128 -6.66 0.08 18.05
C PRO A 128 -7.57 1.29 17.83
N LYS A 129 -7.17 2.23 16.96
CA LYS A 129 -7.96 3.41 16.63
C LYS A 129 -9.13 3.09 15.69
N LEU A 130 -9.17 1.91 15.05
CA LEU A 130 -10.26 1.48 14.18
C LEU A 130 -11.38 0.83 15.01
N ASN A 131 -12.36 1.63 15.42
CA ASN A 131 -13.48 1.14 16.22
C ASN A 131 -14.41 0.19 15.44
N ASN A 132 -14.55 -1.04 15.95
CA ASN A 132 -15.70 -1.95 15.82
C ASN A 132 -16.29 -2.17 14.41
N THR A 133 -15.44 -2.39 13.40
CA THR A 133 -15.87 -2.85 12.08
C THR A 133 -15.70 -4.37 11.94
N ASN A 134 -16.57 -5.03 11.17
CA ASN A 134 -16.38 -6.44 10.81
C ASN A 134 -15.15 -6.53 9.90
N HIS A 135 -14.02 -7.02 10.41
CA HIS A 135 -12.75 -7.10 9.68
C HIS A 135 -12.64 -8.42 8.91
N GLU A 136 -13.69 -8.79 8.17
CA GLU A 136 -13.81 -10.08 7.49
C GLU A 136 -12.63 -10.37 6.54
N ASN A 137 -12.02 -9.32 6.00
CA ASN A 137 -10.91 -9.42 5.05
C ASN A 137 -9.53 -9.48 5.71
N LEU A 138 -9.42 -9.37 7.05
CA LEU A 138 -8.14 -9.29 7.76
C LEU A 138 -7.26 -10.51 7.50
N GLY A 139 -7.85 -11.72 7.51
CA GLY A 139 -7.09 -12.94 7.22
C GLY A 139 -6.47 -12.95 5.82
N ILE A 140 -7.19 -12.43 4.83
CA ILE A 140 -6.71 -12.32 3.44
C ILE A 140 -5.56 -11.32 3.38
N ILE A 141 -5.69 -10.18 4.06
CA ILE A 141 -4.64 -9.16 4.08
C ILE A 141 -3.39 -9.68 4.80
N CYS A 142 -3.53 -10.35 5.94
CA CYS A 142 -2.41 -10.98 6.64
C CYS A 142 -1.69 -12.01 5.75
N ASN A 143 -2.45 -12.82 4.99
CA ASN A 143 -1.86 -13.78 4.05
C ASN A 143 -1.07 -13.06 2.94
N VAL A 144 -1.65 -12.00 2.35
CA VAL A 144 -0.96 -11.18 1.33
C VAL A 144 0.32 -10.57 1.90
N VAL A 145 0.25 -9.99 3.10
CA VAL A 145 1.41 -9.44 3.80
C VAL A 145 2.49 -10.51 3.96
N ASN A 146 2.15 -11.70 4.45
CA ASN A 146 3.11 -12.78 4.70
C ASN A 146 3.86 -13.17 3.42
N MET A 147 3.16 -13.26 2.29
CA MET A 147 3.78 -13.55 0.99
C MET A 147 4.67 -12.40 0.49
N CYS A 148 4.27 -11.14 0.73
CA CYS A 148 5.01 -9.97 0.26
C CYS A 148 6.32 -9.75 1.03
N ILE A 149 6.33 -10.01 2.34
CA ILE A 149 7.48 -9.75 3.22
C ILE A 149 8.46 -10.93 3.32
N ASP A 150 8.33 -11.95 2.46
CA ASP A 150 9.21 -13.12 2.43
C ASP A 150 10.68 -12.66 2.30
N PRO A 151 11.60 -13.15 3.15
CA PRO A 151 13.01 -12.82 3.07
C PRO A 151 13.64 -13.13 1.70
N ASN A 152 13.13 -14.13 0.99
CA ASN A 152 13.57 -14.52 -0.34
C ASN A 152 12.77 -13.78 -1.43
N PRO A 153 13.39 -12.88 -2.22
CA PRO A 153 12.70 -12.14 -3.28
C PRO A 153 12.02 -13.02 -4.32
N SER A 154 12.56 -14.22 -4.59
CA SER A 154 12.00 -15.13 -5.60
C SER A 154 10.70 -15.81 -5.14
N ARG A 155 10.39 -15.77 -3.84
CA ARG A 155 9.14 -16.33 -3.28
C ARG A 155 8.01 -15.31 -3.23
N ARG A 156 8.34 -14.02 -3.38
CA ARG A 156 7.35 -12.95 -3.37
C ARG A 156 6.53 -13.00 -4.66
N PRO A 157 5.20 -12.93 -4.58
CA PRO A 157 4.33 -13.03 -5.75
C PRO A 157 4.38 -11.76 -6.62
N SER A 158 3.88 -11.87 -7.85
CA SER A 158 3.71 -10.70 -8.72
C SER A 158 2.53 -9.83 -8.25
N MET A 159 2.56 -8.55 -8.61
CA MET A 159 1.43 -7.64 -8.31
C MET A 159 0.13 -8.05 -9.03
N ASN A 160 0.23 -8.81 -10.13
CA ASN A 160 -0.92 -9.44 -10.77
C ASN A 160 -1.60 -10.47 -9.85
N MET A 161 -0.82 -11.35 -9.23
CA MET A 161 -1.33 -12.35 -8.29
C MET A 161 -1.90 -11.67 -7.02
N ILE A 162 -1.20 -10.67 -6.49
CA ILE A 162 -1.66 -9.92 -5.32
C ILE A 162 -2.98 -9.20 -5.61
N ALA A 163 -3.13 -8.58 -6.79
CA ALA A 163 -4.38 -7.95 -7.20
C ALA A 163 -5.53 -8.96 -7.23
N ALA A 164 -5.34 -10.13 -7.83
CA ALA A 164 -6.36 -11.17 -7.89
C ALA A 164 -6.83 -11.62 -6.49
N ILE A 165 -5.89 -11.87 -5.56
CA ILE A 165 -6.22 -12.28 -4.19
C ILE A 165 -7.01 -11.20 -3.44
N LEU A 166 -6.63 -9.93 -3.60
CA LEU A 166 -7.34 -8.82 -2.96
C LEU A 166 -8.72 -8.56 -3.60
N GLU A 167 -8.87 -8.79 -4.90
CA GLU A 167 -10.14 -8.66 -5.64
C GLU A 167 -11.17 -9.72 -5.23
N GLU A 168 -10.73 -10.97 -5.07
CA GLU A 168 -11.59 -12.06 -4.60
C GLU A 168 -12.01 -11.86 -3.13
N GLY A 169 -11.13 -11.21 -2.36
CA GLY A 169 -11.24 -11.12 -0.92
C GLY A 169 -11.88 -9.85 -0.38
N ILE A 170 -11.94 -8.75 -1.14
CA ILE A 170 -12.37 -7.42 -0.67
C ILE A 170 -13.34 -6.79 -1.68
N ASP A 171 -14.39 -6.11 -1.23
CA ASP A 171 -15.25 -5.34 -2.13
C ASP A 171 -14.47 -4.19 -2.80
N THR A 172 -14.14 -4.38 -4.07
CA THR A 172 -13.37 -3.44 -4.90
C THR A 172 -14.23 -2.42 -5.64
N SER A 173 -15.56 -2.54 -5.58
CA SER A 173 -16.49 -1.70 -6.37
C SER A 173 -16.24 -0.20 -6.13
N ALA A 174 -16.06 0.19 -4.86
CA ALA A 174 -15.81 1.56 -4.46
C ALA A 174 -14.32 1.98 -4.53
N ALA A 175 -13.40 1.04 -4.80
CA ALA A 175 -11.98 1.31 -5.08
C ALA A 175 -11.75 1.63 -6.58
N THR A 176 -12.68 1.27 -7.45
CA THR A 176 -12.60 1.51 -8.91
C THR A 176 -12.39 2.97 -9.26
N ILE A 177 -13.08 3.90 -8.58
CA ILE A 177 -12.94 5.34 -8.82
C ILE A 177 -11.53 5.81 -8.48
N LEU A 178 -11.03 5.42 -7.30
CA LEU A 178 -9.70 5.81 -6.82
C LEU A 178 -8.60 5.19 -7.69
N ARG A 179 -8.78 3.94 -8.12
CA ARG A 179 -7.92 3.27 -9.10
C ARG A 179 -7.82 4.07 -10.39
N ASN A 180 -8.95 4.42 -11.00
CA ASN A 180 -8.96 5.13 -12.28
C ASN A 180 -8.29 6.51 -12.16
N SER A 181 -8.55 7.23 -11.05
CA SER A 181 -7.89 8.50 -10.73
C SER A 181 -6.38 8.34 -10.58
N SER A 182 -5.94 7.33 -9.82
CA SER A 182 -4.51 7.02 -9.58
C SER A 182 -3.77 6.69 -10.88
N LEU A 183 -4.39 5.88 -11.76
CA LEU A 183 -3.81 5.53 -13.07
C LEU A 183 -3.69 6.75 -13.98
N ALA A 184 -4.71 7.62 -14.02
CA ALA A 184 -4.64 8.85 -14.80
C ALA A 184 -3.48 9.76 -14.35
N TRP A 185 -3.17 9.80 -13.04
CA TRP A 185 -2.01 10.51 -12.53
C TRP A 185 -0.68 9.90 -12.97
N VAL A 186 -0.57 8.58 -12.94
CA VAL A 186 0.62 7.85 -13.40
C VAL A 186 0.88 8.13 -14.88
N GLU A 187 -0.15 8.03 -15.71
CA GLU A 187 -0.06 8.31 -17.14
C GLU A 187 0.34 9.78 -17.41
N ALA A 188 -0.24 10.72 -16.67
CA ALA A 188 0.11 12.13 -16.78
C ALA A 188 1.57 12.40 -16.35
N GLU A 189 2.06 11.75 -15.30
CA GLU A 189 3.43 11.94 -14.82
C GLU A 189 4.45 11.34 -15.80
N LEU A 190 4.14 10.19 -16.41
CA LEU A 190 4.95 9.55 -17.45
C LEU A 190 4.96 10.33 -18.77
N ALA A 191 3.89 11.05 -19.11
CA ALA A 191 3.85 11.88 -20.31
C ALA A 191 4.77 13.12 -20.24
N ILE A 192 5.26 13.48 -19.04
CA ILE A 192 6.04 14.69 -18.78
C ILE A 192 7.53 14.37 -18.55
N SER A 193 7.88 13.10 -18.30
CA SER A 193 9.23 12.58 -18.09
C SER A 193 9.92 12.17 -19.38
#